data_AF-A0A521KQQ7-F1
#
_entry.id   AF-A0A521KQQ7-F1
#
_cell.length_a   1.000
_cell.length_b   1.000
_cell.length_c   1.000
_cell.angle_alpha   90.00
_cell.angle_beta   90.00
_cell.angle_gamma   90.00
#
_symmetry.space_group_name_H-M   'P 1'
#
loop_
_entity.id
_entity.type
_entity.pdbx_description
1 polymer ?
#
loop_
_entity_poly.entity_id
_entity_poly.type
_entity_poly.pdbx_seq_one_letter_code
_entity_poly.pdbx_strand_id
1 'polypeptide(L)'
;MLVRWIVSWCLRNPWLVCLGALALALAGGFALVHTPVDAIPDIGEKQVIVFADWEGRSPQDVDDQVTYPLTASLEGTPGVRTIRSMSGFGFSMVFAIFDDSVDYYWARSRVLER
;
A
#
# COMPACT_ATOMS: atom_id res chain seq x y z
N MET A 1 34.87 -10.42 27.06
CA MET A 1 36.12 -9.85 26.50
C MET A 1 35.85 -8.79 25.44
N LEU A 2 34.94 -9.03 24.48
CA LEU A 2 34.59 -8.10 23.40
C LEU A 2 34.15 -6.69 23.84
N VAL A 3 33.17 -6.59 24.76
CA VAL A 3 32.65 -5.28 25.22
C VAL A 3 33.74 -4.42 25.86
N ARG A 4 34.56 -4.99 26.75
CA ARG A 4 35.70 -4.29 27.37
C ARG A 4 36.69 -3.80 26.31
N TRP A 5 36.93 -4.60 25.27
CA TRP A 5 37.80 -4.21 24.17
C TRP A 5 37.25 -3.02 23.39
N ILE A 6 35.98 -3.05 22.98
CA ILE A 6 35.30 -1.94 22.27
C ILE A 6 35.35 -0.66 23.11
N VAL A 7 34.96 -0.74 24.38
CA VAL A 7 34.96 0.42 25.28
C VAL A 7 36.37 0.98 25.44
N SER A 8 37.38 0.13 25.64
CA SER A 8 38.76 0.57 25.76
C SER A 8 39.29 1.23 24.48
N TRP A 9 38.86 0.77 23.30
CA TRP A 9 39.23 1.36 22.02
C TRP A 9 38.57 2.73 21.83
N CYS A 10 37.30 2.88 22.19
CA CYS A 10 36.60 4.17 22.17
C CYS A 10 37.27 5.19 23.10
N LEU A 11 37.62 4.77 24.33
CA LEU A 11 38.31 5.64 25.29
C LEU A 11 39.72 6.04 24.84
N ARG A 12 40.40 5.18 24.06
CA ARG A 12 41.74 5.46 23.52
C ARG A 12 41.70 6.34 22.26
N ASN A 13 40.56 6.40 21.57
CA ASN A 13 40.36 7.16 20.33
C ASN A 13 39.18 8.16 20.44
N PRO A 14 39.17 9.06 21.43
CA PRO A 14 38.02 9.93 21.70
C PRO A 14 37.69 10.85 20.51
N TRP A 15 38.70 11.32 19.77
CA TRP A 15 38.49 12.17 18.59
C TRP A 15 37.73 11.47 17.46
N LEU A 16 38.03 10.19 17.17
CA LEU A 16 37.33 9.42 16.15
C LEU A 16 35.89 9.15 16.56
N VAL A 17 35.66 8.87 17.86
CA VAL A 17 34.32 8.68 18.41
C VAL A 17 33.50 9.97 18.30
N CYS A 18 34.07 11.12 18.67
CA CYS A 18 33.40 12.41 18.54
C CYS A 18 33.07 12.77 17.08
N LEU A 19 33.99 12.52 16.16
CA LEU A 19 33.76 12.75 14.73
C LEU A 19 32.67 11.84 14.18
N GLY A 20 32.68 10.56 14.54
CA GLY A 20 31.63 9.60 14.18
C GLY A 20 30.27 9.99 14.75
N ALA A 21 30.23 10.45 16.01
CA ALA A 21 29.01 10.96 16.64
C ALA A 21 28.48 12.23 15.94
N LEU A 22 29.37 13.16 15.57
CA LEU A 22 29.00 14.36 14.82
C LEU A 22 28.46 14.01 13.43
N ALA A 23 29.12 13.09 12.71
CA ALA A 23 28.66 12.62 11.41
C ALA A 23 27.27 11.96 11.50
N LEU A 24 27.04 11.13 12.52
CA LEU A 24 25.72 10.54 12.78
C LEU A 24 24.67 11.59 13.14
N ALA A 25 25.03 12.60 13.93
CA ALA A 25 24.12 13.70 14.28
C ALA A 25 23.73 14.54 13.06
N LEU A 26 24.69 14.85 12.17
CA LEU A 26 24.43 15.57 10.92
C LEU A 26 23.58 14.72 9.96
N ALA A 27 23.89 13.43 9.81
CA ALA A 27 23.10 12.52 8.98
C ALA A 27 21.67 12.35 9.53
N GLY A 28 21.52 12.22 10.85
CA GLY A 28 20.22 12.18 11.53
C GLY A 28 19.44 13.48 11.37
N GLY A 29 20.10 14.64 11.51
CA GLY A 29 19.49 15.95 11.27
C GLY A 29 19.02 16.11 9.82
N PHE A 30 19.82 15.67 8.85
CA PHE A 30 19.41 15.63 7.44
C PHE A 30 18.19 14.72 7.24
N ALA A 31 18.22 13.50 7.79
CA ALA A 31 17.10 12.56 7.68
C ALA A 31 15.81 13.11 8.32
N LEU A 32 15.90 13.74 9.49
CA LEU A 32 14.75 14.33 10.18
C LEU A 32 14.03 15.39 9.34
N VAL A 33 14.79 16.20 8.58
CA VAL A 33 14.22 17.26 7.74
C VAL A 33 13.69 16.72 6.40
N HIS A 34 14.26 15.63 5.88
CA HIS A 34 13.94 15.12 4.53
C HIS A 34 13.05 13.86 4.52
N THR A 35 12.76 13.26 5.67
CA THR A 35 11.82 12.13 5.75
C THR A 35 10.41 12.66 5.52
N PRO A 36 9.65 12.12 4.54
CA PRO A 36 8.25 12.48 4.37
C PRO A 36 7.46 12.17 5.64
N VAL A 37 6.70 13.15 6.12
CA VAL A 37 5.85 12.99 7.30
C VAL A 37 4.40 13.13 6.86
N ASP A 38 3.57 12.20 7.33
CA ASP A 38 2.11 12.29 7.21
C ASP A 38 1.51 12.50 8.62
N ALA A 39 0.38 13.18 8.69
CA ALA A 39 -0.32 13.46 9.94
C ALA A 39 -0.98 12.20 10.53
N ILE A 40 -1.31 11.24 9.67
CA ILE A 40 -1.94 9.97 10.04
C ILE A 40 -1.21 8.80 9.37
N PRO A 41 -1.16 7.62 10.01
CA PRO A 41 -0.68 6.41 9.34
C PRO A 41 -1.65 6.00 8.22
N ASP A 42 -1.14 5.29 7.23
CA ASP A 42 -1.98 4.64 6.21
C ASP A 42 -2.82 3.54 6.89
N ILE A 43 -4.13 3.73 6.89
CA ILE A 43 -5.15 2.83 7.44
C ILE A 43 -6.13 2.35 6.35
N GLY A 44 -5.87 2.69 5.09
CA GLY A 44 -6.76 2.37 3.98
C GLY A 44 -6.79 0.87 3.67
N GLU A 45 -7.97 0.37 3.29
CA GLU A 45 -8.05 -0.98 2.70
C GLU A 45 -7.33 -0.99 1.35
N LYS A 46 -6.52 -2.02 1.11
CA LYS A 46 -5.91 -2.25 -0.21
C LYS A 46 -7.01 -2.66 -1.19
N GLN A 47 -7.45 -1.71 -2.01
CA GLN A 47 -8.52 -1.95 -2.96
C GLN A 47 -8.15 -1.52 -4.38
N VAL A 48 -8.62 -2.30 -5.36
CA VAL A 48 -8.61 -1.92 -6.78
C VAL A 48 -10.05 -1.68 -7.19
N ILE A 49 -10.30 -0.50 -7.74
CA ILE A 49 -11.64 -0.09 -8.18
C ILE A 49 -11.72 -0.28 -9.69
N VAL A 50 -12.74 -1.01 -10.14
CA VAL A 50 -13.13 -1.13 -11.54
C VAL A 50 -14.42 -0.34 -11.72
N PHE A 51 -14.40 0.64 -12.61
CA PHE A 51 -15.55 1.46 -12.97
C PHE A 51 -15.93 1.15 -14.41
N ALA A 52 -17.23 0.94 -14.66
CA ALA A 52 -17.76 0.69 -15.99
C ALA A 52 -19.01 1.54 -16.22
N ASP A 53 -19.03 2.31 -17.30
CA ASP A 53 -20.17 3.12 -17.73
C ASP A 53 -21.06 2.34 -18.71
N TRP A 54 -22.38 2.53 -18.59
CA TRP A 54 -23.38 2.03 -19.53
C TRP A 54 -24.64 2.88 -19.54
N GLU A 55 -24.52 4.09 -20.07
CA GLU A 55 -25.56 5.13 -20.00
C GLU A 55 -26.94 4.69 -20.48
N GLY A 56 -27.99 5.22 -19.84
CA GLY A 56 -29.38 4.98 -20.19
C GLY A 56 -29.96 3.64 -19.71
N ARG A 57 -29.18 2.84 -18.97
CA ARG A 57 -29.64 1.58 -18.37
C ARG A 57 -30.10 1.73 -16.92
N SER A 58 -31.11 0.93 -16.58
CA SER A 58 -31.59 0.85 -15.21
C SER A 58 -30.53 0.19 -14.31
N PRO A 59 -30.51 0.48 -13.00
CA PRO A 59 -29.57 -0.17 -12.08
C PRO A 59 -29.66 -1.71 -12.13
N GLN A 60 -30.85 -2.27 -12.37
CA GLN A 60 -31.04 -3.72 -12.48
C GLN A 60 -30.37 -4.27 -13.74
N ASP A 61 -30.55 -3.62 -14.90
CA ASP A 61 -29.89 -4.06 -16.14
C ASP A 61 -28.37 -3.98 -16.01
N VAL A 62 -27.85 -2.92 -15.38
CA VAL A 62 -26.42 -2.76 -15.10
C VAL A 62 -25.94 -3.86 -14.16
N ASP A 63 -26.71 -4.20 -13.13
CA ASP A 63 -26.34 -5.26 -12.20
C ASP A 63 -26.23 -6.62 -12.90
N ASP A 64 -27.27 -7.00 -13.64
CA ASP A 64 -27.38 -8.31 -14.27
C ASP A 64 -26.35 -8.52 -15.39
N GLN A 65 -25.99 -7.46 -16.13
CA GLN A 65 -25.17 -7.58 -17.34
C GLN A 65 -23.74 -7.06 -17.20
N VAL A 66 -23.47 -6.21 -16.21
CA VAL A 66 -22.14 -5.61 -16.01
C VAL A 66 -21.59 -6.00 -14.64
N THR A 67 -22.29 -5.61 -13.57
CA THR A 67 -21.76 -5.77 -12.21
C THR A 67 -21.59 -7.24 -11.84
N TYR A 68 -22.63 -8.07 -11.98
CA TYR A 68 -22.60 -9.47 -11.58
C TYR A 68 -21.56 -10.30 -12.36
N PRO A 69 -21.47 -10.20 -13.70
CA PRO A 69 -20.40 -10.89 -14.44
C PRO A 69 -18.99 -10.42 -14.02
N LEU A 70 -18.82 -9.12 -13.77
CA LEU A 70 -17.54 -8.55 -13.38
C LEU A 70 -17.11 -9.01 -11.98
N THR A 71 -18.02 -8.97 -11.00
CA THR A 71 -17.73 -9.46 -9.65
C THR A 71 -17.43 -10.95 -9.66
N ALA A 72 -18.19 -11.77 -10.38
CA ALA A 72 -17.96 -13.20 -10.49
C ALA A 72 -16.60 -13.54 -11.14
N SER A 73 -16.17 -12.79 -12.17
CA SER A 73 -14.85 -12.97 -12.79
C SER A 73 -13.71 -12.64 -11.82
N LEU A 74 -13.90 -11.57 -11.05
CA LEU A 74 -12.91 -11.06 -10.11
C LEU A 74 -12.83 -11.87 -8.81
N GLU A 75 -13.88 -12.58 -8.41
CA GLU A 75 -13.95 -13.35 -7.16
C GLU A 75 -12.88 -14.46 -7.13
N GLY A 76 -12.53 -15.02 -8.28
CA GLY A 76 -11.45 -16.01 -8.40
C GLY A 76 -10.04 -15.41 -8.44
N THR A 77 -9.87 -14.10 -8.23
CA THR A 77 -8.55 -13.45 -8.31
C THR A 77 -7.74 -13.73 -7.04
N PRO A 78 -6.51 -14.27 -7.14
CA PRO A 78 -5.73 -14.61 -5.96
C PRO A 78 -5.46 -13.39 -5.08
N GLY A 79 -5.63 -13.55 -3.76
CA GLY A 79 -5.40 -12.50 -2.77
C GLY A 79 -6.57 -11.52 -2.59
N VAL A 80 -7.67 -11.68 -3.32
CA VAL A 80 -8.92 -10.97 -3.03
C VAL A 80 -9.52 -11.53 -1.74
N ARG A 81 -9.72 -10.65 -0.76
CA ARG A 81 -10.37 -10.93 0.52
C ARG A 81 -11.89 -10.84 0.40
N THR A 82 -12.37 -9.79 -0.28
CA THR A 82 -13.80 -9.57 -0.48
C THR A 82 -14.02 -8.65 -1.67
N ILE A 83 -15.18 -8.78 -2.31
CA ILE A 83 -15.62 -7.89 -3.37
C ILE A 83 -16.87 -7.16 -2.88
N ARG A 84 -16.85 -5.84 -3.02
CA ARG A 84 -18.03 -4.99 -2.85
C ARG A 84 -18.38 -4.38 -4.19
N SER A 85 -19.65 -4.17 -4.47
CA SER A 85 -20.07 -3.58 -5.73
C SER A 85 -21.30 -2.70 -5.56
N MET A 86 -21.51 -1.81 -6.52
CA MET A 86 -22.66 -0.93 -6.61
C MET A 86 -23.05 -0.74 -8.07
N SER A 87 -24.35 -0.88 -8.35
CA SER A 87 -24.96 -0.63 -9.64
C SER A 87 -25.83 0.62 -9.55
N GLY A 88 -25.52 1.64 -10.34
CA GLY A 88 -26.26 2.88 -10.45
C GLY A 88 -26.93 3.03 -11.81
N PHE A 89 -27.68 4.11 -12.00
CA PHE A 89 -28.27 4.40 -13.31
C PHE A 89 -27.15 4.72 -14.31
N GLY A 90 -26.92 3.79 -15.23
CA GLY A 90 -25.91 3.88 -16.25
C GLY A 90 -24.45 3.71 -15.82
N PHE A 91 -24.17 3.14 -14.64
CA PHE A 91 -22.79 2.81 -14.24
C PHE A 91 -22.70 1.67 -13.22
N SER A 92 -21.56 0.98 -13.22
CA SER A 92 -21.15 -0.04 -12.26
C SER A 92 -19.84 0.37 -11.58
N MET A 93 -19.74 0.11 -10.28
CA MET A 93 -18.52 0.28 -9.51
C MET A 93 -18.24 -1.00 -8.71
N VAL A 94 -17.09 -1.61 -8.95
CA VAL A 94 -16.64 -2.82 -8.26
C VAL A 94 -15.35 -2.54 -7.50
N PHE A 95 -15.33 -2.89 -6.22
CA PHE A 95 -14.22 -2.74 -5.30
C PHE A 95 -13.67 -4.13 -4.98
N ALA A 96 -12.54 -4.48 -5.58
CA ALA A 96 -11.79 -5.69 -5.23
C ALA A 96 -10.85 -5.37 -4.07
N ILE A 97 -11.18 -5.86 -2.87
CA ILE A 97 -10.41 -5.62 -1.65
C ILE A 97 -9.47 -6.81 -1.42
N PHE A 98 -8.18 -6.53 -1.30
CA PHE A 98 -7.11 -7.52 -1.16
C PHE A 98 -6.66 -7.65 0.29
N ASP A 99 -5.98 -8.76 0.59
CA ASP A 99 -5.28 -8.94 1.86
C ASP A 99 -4.12 -7.94 2.01
N ASP A 100 -3.83 -7.53 3.26
CA ASP A 100 -2.82 -6.53 3.59
C ASP A 100 -1.39 -6.93 3.17
N SER A 101 -1.13 -8.23 2.96
CA SER A 101 0.15 -8.74 2.50
C SER A 101 0.40 -8.57 1.01
N VAL A 102 -0.65 -8.22 0.23
CA VAL A 102 -0.57 -8.11 -1.23
C VAL A 102 0.01 -6.74 -1.63
N ASP A 103 0.89 -6.72 -2.63
CA ASP A 103 1.41 -5.49 -3.21
C ASP A 103 0.37 -4.79 -4.11
N TYR A 104 0.32 -3.45 -4.07
CA TYR A 104 -0.64 -2.65 -4.83
C TYR A 104 -0.54 -2.88 -6.35
N TYR A 105 0.67 -2.94 -6.90
CA TYR A 105 0.86 -3.10 -8.35
C TYR A 105 0.54 -4.52 -8.79
N TRP A 106 0.89 -5.51 -7.97
CA TRP A 106 0.51 -6.90 -8.21
C TRP A 106 -1.01 -7.09 -8.19
N ALA A 107 -1.72 -6.49 -7.23
CA ALA A 107 -3.18 -6.53 -7.19
C ALA A 107 -3.78 -5.95 -8.47
N ARG A 108 -3.27 -4.80 -8.92
CA ARG A 108 -3.72 -4.16 -10.17
C ARG A 108 -3.45 -5.02 -11.41
N SER A 109 -2.29 -5.67 -11.51
CA SER A 109 -2.00 -6.53 -12.65
C SER A 109 -2.91 -7.77 -12.68
N ARG A 110 -3.24 -8.34 -11.53
CA ARG A 110 -4.17 -9.47 -11.43
C ARG A 110 -5.59 -9.12 -11.81
N VAL A 111 -6.07 -7.93 -11.43
CA VAL A 111 -7.37 -7.43 -11.87
C VAL A 111 -7.39 -7.19 -13.38
N LEU A 112 -6.28 -6.70 -13.97
CA LEU A 112 -6.19 -6.44 -15.41
C LEU A 112 -6.16 -7.71 -16.27
N GLU A 113 -5.76 -8.85 -15.70
CA GLU A 113 -5.72 -10.15 -16.38
C GLU A 113 -7.10 -10.82 -16.50
N ARG A 114 -8.12 -10.30 -15.80
CA ARG A 114 -9.49 -10.86 -15.74
C ARG A 114 -10.45 -10.08 -16.62
#